data_AF-A0ABD5XTK8-F1
#
_entry.id   AF-A0ABD5XTK8-F1
#
_cell.length_a   1.000
_cell.length_b   1.000
_cell.length_c   1.000
_cell.angle_alpha   90.00
_cell.angle_beta   90.00
_cell.angle_gamma   90.00
#
_symmetry.space_group_name_H-M   'P 1'
#
loop_
_entity.id
_entity.type
_entity.pdbx_description
1 polymer ?
#
loop_
_entity_poly.entity_id
_entity_poly.type
_entity_poly.pdbx_seq_one_letter_code
_entity_poly.pdbx_strand_id
1 'polypeptide(L)'
;MTTREDDATLGPLALQAWMAAVGALLLHVAAAALGQSPAGLAPSATGVAWLLYLAVVPGAGGFLLYFRLLDRLGPIRAGLLEYAIPPFAALFGFLVLGETLAGRTVQGFACVLVAFVLVQRGPIRAALRRRID
;
A
#
# COMPACT_ATOMS: atom_id res chain seq x y z
N MET A 1 -24.59 -30.02 -6.81
CA MET A 1 -24.09 -29.24 -7.96
C MET A 1 -22.92 -28.41 -7.47
N THR A 2 -21.72 -28.98 -7.51
CA THR A 2 -20.47 -28.35 -7.04
C THR A 2 -19.97 -27.44 -8.15
N THR A 3 -20.03 -26.12 -7.96
CA THR A 3 -19.31 -25.17 -8.81
C THR A 3 -17.83 -25.40 -8.59
N ARG A 4 -17.21 -26.13 -9.52
CA ARG A 4 -15.77 -26.24 -9.64
C ARG A 4 -15.25 -24.89 -10.14
N GLU A 5 -14.71 -24.07 -9.26
CA GLU A 5 -14.05 -22.80 -9.60
C GLU A 5 -12.62 -23.02 -10.13
N ASP A 6 -12.46 -23.77 -11.23
CA ASP A 6 -11.11 -24.04 -11.78
C ASP A 6 -10.81 -23.37 -13.13
N ASP A 7 -11.72 -22.62 -13.74
CA ASP A 7 -11.51 -22.18 -15.12
C ASP A 7 -11.12 -20.68 -15.18
N ALA A 8 -9.81 -20.45 -15.03
CA ALA A 8 -9.07 -19.18 -15.21
C ALA A 8 -9.00 -18.19 -14.02
N THR A 9 -8.60 -18.65 -12.83
CA THR A 9 -8.12 -17.74 -11.79
C THR A 9 -6.62 -17.49 -11.97
N LEU A 10 -6.25 -16.28 -12.44
CA LEU A 10 -4.86 -15.84 -12.40
C LEU A 10 -4.35 -15.92 -10.96
N GLY A 11 -3.19 -16.57 -10.74
CA GLY A 11 -2.57 -16.56 -9.42
C GLY A 11 -2.37 -15.12 -8.93
N PRO A 12 -2.36 -14.86 -7.61
CA PRO A 12 -2.35 -13.50 -7.06
C PRO A 12 -1.23 -12.61 -7.62
N LEU A 13 -0.05 -13.20 -7.87
CA LEU A 13 1.08 -12.50 -8.49
C LEU A 13 0.86 -12.19 -9.98
N ALA A 14 0.19 -13.08 -10.72
CA ALA A 14 -0.16 -12.82 -12.12
C ALA A 14 -1.25 -11.75 -12.23
N LEU A 15 -2.24 -11.78 -11.33
CA LEU A 15 -3.27 -10.74 -11.23
C LEU A 15 -2.65 -9.37 -10.93
N GLN A 16 -1.77 -9.32 -9.93
CA GLN A 16 -0.95 -8.15 -9.58
C GLN A 16 -0.19 -7.59 -10.79
N ALA A 17 0.50 -8.46 -11.54
CA ALA A 17 1.28 -8.07 -12.71
C ALA A 17 0.39 -7.47 -13.82
N TRP A 18 -0.78 -8.07 -14.06
CA TRP A 18 -1.76 -7.54 -15.02
C TRP A 18 -2.36 -6.22 -14.57
N MET A 19 -2.70 -6.05 -13.30
CA MET A 19 -3.17 -4.77 -12.75
C MET A 19 -2.12 -3.67 -12.93
N ALA A 20 -0.85 -3.97 -12.67
CA ALA A 20 0.25 -3.04 -12.88
C ALA A 20 0.44 -2.69 -14.37
N ALA A 21 0.35 -3.68 -15.26
CA ALA A 21 0.46 -3.47 -16.70
C ALA A 21 -0.68 -2.58 -17.24
N VAL A 22 -1.92 -2.85 -16.83
CA VAL A 22 -3.08 -2.03 -17.20
C VAL A 22 -2.94 -0.62 -16.62
N GLY A 23 -2.56 -0.49 -15.36
CA GLY A 23 -2.32 0.82 -14.73
C GLY A 23 -1.24 1.62 -15.45
N ALA A 24 -0.12 0.98 -15.81
CA ALA A 24 0.93 1.60 -16.59
C ALA A 24 0.42 2.08 -17.96
N LEU A 25 -0.34 1.25 -18.68
CA LEU A 25 -0.94 1.64 -19.96
C LEU A 25 -1.85 2.86 -19.81
N LEU A 26 -2.75 2.85 -18.83
CA LEU A 26 -3.67 3.97 -18.57
C LEU A 26 -2.92 5.26 -18.23
N LEU A 27 -1.88 5.18 -17.41
CA LEU A 27 -1.03 6.33 -17.08
C LEU A 27 -0.31 6.89 -18.31
N HIS A 28 0.20 6.04 -19.20
CA HIS A 28 0.84 6.50 -20.44
C HIS A 28 -0.17 7.14 -21.41
N VAL A 29 -1.38 6.58 -21.52
CA VAL A 29 -2.45 7.18 -22.33
C VAL A 29 -2.86 8.54 -21.76
N ALA A 30 -3.02 8.65 -20.44
CA ALA A 30 -3.35 9.91 -19.78
C ALA A 30 -2.24 10.97 -19.97
N ALA A 31 -0.98 10.57 -19.82
CA ALA A 31 0.18 11.44 -20.06
C ALA A 31 0.20 11.96 -21.51
N ALA A 32 -0.02 11.07 -22.48
CA ALA A 32 -0.10 11.45 -23.89
C ALA A 32 -1.29 12.39 -24.18
N ALA A 33 -2.47 12.12 -23.58
CA ALA A 33 -3.65 12.98 -23.70
C ALA A 33 -3.43 14.38 -23.12
N LEU A 34 -2.58 14.49 -22.09
CA LEU A 34 -2.14 15.76 -21.49
C LEU A 34 -0.99 16.43 -22.27
N GLY A 35 -0.55 15.87 -23.40
CA GLY A 35 0.53 16.40 -24.22
C GLY A 35 1.92 16.21 -23.61
N GLN A 36 2.08 15.35 -22.60
CA GLN A 36 3.38 15.04 -22.03
C GLN A 36 4.19 14.19 -23.02
N SER A 37 5.40 14.64 -23.34
CA SER A 37 6.31 13.93 -24.23
C SER A 37 7.47 13.31 -23.45
N PRO A 38 7.82 12.04 -23.70
CA PRO A 38 9.00 11.43 -23.11
C PRO A 38 10.30 12.00 -23.68
N ALA A 39 10.26 12.78 -24.77
CA ALA A 39 11.45 13.35 -25.41
C ALA A 39 12.24 14.33 -24.51
N GLY A 40 11.62 14.87 -23.45
CA GLY A 40 12.27 15.72 -22.45
C GLY A 40 12.78 14.97 -21.21
N LEU A 41 12.55 13.66 -21.10
CA LEU A 41 13.01 12.87 -19.96
C LEU A 41 14.50 12.56 -20.13
N ALA A 42 15.31 13.03 -19.19
CA ALA A 42 16.68 12.57 -19.01
C ALA A 42 16.68 11.45 -17.96
N PRO A 43 16.65 10.16 -18.34
CA PRO A 43 16.68 9.07 -17.37
C PRO A 43 17.99 9.14 -16.57
N SER A 44 17.87 9.38 -15.27
CA SER A 44 19.01 9.35 -14.34
C SER A 44 19.13 7.96 -13.74
N ALA A 45 20.37 7.51 -13.48
CA ALA A 45 20.61 6.23 -12.81
C ALA A 45 19.91 6.18 -11.43
N THR A 46 19.91 7.30 -10.71
CA THR A 46 19.20 7.46 -9.43
C THR A 46 17.68 7.32 -9.60
N GLY A 47 17.10 7.93 -10.63
CA GLY A 47 15.66 7.83 -10.90
C GLY A 47 15.25 6.40 -11.23
N VAL A 48 16.02 5.70 -12.06
CA VAL A 48 15.80 4.29 -12.36
C VAL A 48 15.94 3.42 -11.11
N ALA A 49 16.94 3.67 -10.27
CA ALA A 49 17.12 2.94 -9.02
C ALA A 49 15.92 3.11 -8.06
N TRP A 50 15.38 4.33 -7.93
CA TRP A 50 14.17 4.57 -7.14
C TRP A 50 12.94 3.90 -7.75
N LEU A 51 12.77 3.93 -9.07
CA LEU A 51 11.67 3.23 -9.74
C LEU A 51 11.74 1.72 -9.50
N LEU A 52 12.92 1.12 -9.61
CA LEU A 52 13.14 -0.29 -9.33
C LEU A 52 12.86 -0.62 -7.86
N TYR A 53 13.35 0.22 -6.93
CA TYR A 53 13.06 0.08 -5.51
C TYR A 53 11.55 0.08 -5.26
N LEU A 54 10.81 1.05 -5.79
CA LEU A 54 9.36 1.15 -5.61
C LEU A 54 8.62 -0.03 -6.25
N ALA A 55 9.02 -0.46 -7.45
CA ALA A 55 8.40 -1.59 -8.13
C ALA A 55 8.60 -2.92 -7.37
N VAL A 56 9.81 -3.15 -6.85
CA VAL A 56 10.16 -4.43 -6.22
C VAL A 56 9.76 -4.48 -4.75
N VAL A 57 10.08 -3.45 -3.97
CA VAL A 57 9.96 -3.49 -2.50
C VAL A 57 8.51 -3.27 -2.05
N PRO A 58 7.90 -2.07 -2.17
CA PRO A 58 6.49 -1.90 -1.82
C PRO A 58 5.54 -2.48 -2.89
N GLY A 59 5.93 -2.47 -4.18
CA GLY A 59 5.10 -3.00 -5.26
C GLY A 59 4.93 -4.52 -5.22
N ALA A 60 5.96 -5.29 -5.56
CA ALA A 60 5.89 -6.75 -5.55
C ALA A 60 5.92 -7.33 -4.13
N GLY A 61 6.90 -6.91 -3.30
CA GLY A 61 7.09 -7.42 -1.95
C GLY A 61 5.93 -7.11 -1.01
N GLY A 62 5.47 -5.85 -1.02
CA GLY A 62 4.33 -5.40 -0.21
C GLY A 62 3.04 -6.17 -0.54
N PHE A 63 2.74 -6.38 -1.81
CA PHE A 63 1.57 -7.15 -2.20
C PHE A 63 1.69 -8.65 -1.93
N LEU A 64 2.87 -9.24 -2.09
CA LEU A 64 3.09 -10.64 -1.68
C LEU A 64 2.84 -10.82 -0.18
N LEU A 65 3.26 -9.86 0.65
CA LEU A 65 2.95 -9.85 2.07
C LEU A 65 1.46 -9.65 2.33
N TYR A 66 0.81 -8.75 1.58
CA TYR A 66 -0.63 -8.51 1.67
C TYR A 66 -1.45 -9.76 1.32
N PHE A 67 -1.12 -10.48 0.24
CA PHE A 67 -1.78 -11.75 -0.09
C PHE A 67 -1.58 -12.80 1.01
N ARG A 68 -0.37 -12.92 1.56
CA ARG A 68 -0.14 -13.80 2.72
C ARG A 68 -0.94 -13.38 3.96
N LEU A 69 -1.16 -12.08 4.13
CA LEU A 69 -1.96 -11.56 5.23
C LEU A 69 -3.45 -11.85 5.02
N LEU A 70 -3.93 -11.72 3.78
CA LEU A 70 -5.28 -12.09 3.38
C LEU A 70 -5.54 -13.57 3.67
N ASP A 71 -4.61 -14.45 3.30
CA ASP A 71 -4.75 -15.89 3.54
C ASP A 71 -4.82 -16.22 5.05
N ARG A 72 -4.12 -15.46 5.89
CA ARG A 72 -4.04 -15.71 7.35
C ARG A 72 -5.13 -15.05 8.17
N LEU A 73 -5.51 -13.81 7.84
CA LEU A 73 -6.40 -12.99 8.66
C LEU A 73 -7.78 -12.79 8.03
N GLY A 74 -7.92 -13.09 6.73
CA GLY A 74 -9.09 -12.81 5.93
C GLY A 74 -9.20 -11.33 5.50
N PRO A 75 -10.04 -11.04 4.49
CA PRO A 75 -10.14 -9.71 3.86
C PRO A 75 -10.46 -8.57 4.83
N ILE A 76 -11.38 -8.80 5.77
CA ILE A 76 -11.82 -7.77 6.72
C ILE A 76 -10.66 -7.28 7.59
N ARG A 77 -9.84 -8.20 8.11
CA ARG A 77 -8.72 -7.84 9.00
C ARG A 77 -7.52 -7.31 8.23
N ALA A 78 -7.27 -7.80 7.02
CA ALA A 78 -6.23 -7.26 6.15
C ALA A 78 -6.54 -5.82 5.74
N GLY A 79 -7.79 -5.52 5.36
CA GLY A 79 -8.23 -4.14 5.07
C GLY A 79 -8.11 -3.22 6.29
N LEU A 80 -8.29 -3.75 7.51
CA LEU A 80 -8.02 -2.97 8.71
C LEU A 80 -6.55 -2.58 8.89
N LEU A 81 -5.60 -3.40 8.40
CA LEU A 81 -4.17 -3.07 8.46
C LEU A 81 -3.82 -1.89 7.55
N GLU A 82 -4.57 -1.69 6.46
CA GLU A 82 -4.34 -0.55 5.57
C GLU A 82 -4.57 0.79 6.30
N TYR A 83 -5.45 0.84 7.31
CA TYR A 83 -5.60 2.01 8.17
C TYR A 83 -4.39 2.31 9.04
N ALA A 84 -3.49 1.33 9.26
CA ALA A 84 -2.24 1.53 9.97
C ALA A 84 -1.14 2.15 9.08
N ILE A 85 -1.29 2.12 7.75
CA ILE A 85 -0.26 2.62 6.83
C ILE A 85 0.04 4.11 7.06
N PRO A 86 -0.95 5.03 7.15
CA PRO A 86 -0.68 6.45 7.36
C PRO A 86 0.15 6.79 8.61
N PRO A 87 -0.17 6.29 9.83
CA PRO A 87 0.65 6.59 11.01
C PRO A 87 2.06 5.99 10.91
N PHE A 88 2.24 4.79 10.33
CA PHE A 88 3.58 4.24 10.10
C PHE A 88 4.36 5.05 9.06
N ALA A 89 3.73 5.47 7.96
CA ALA A 89 4.35 6.30 6.95
C ALA A 89 4.87 7.62 7.55
N ALA A 90 4.05 8.29 8.37
CA ALA A 90 4.46 9.51 9.05
C ALA A 90 5.60 9.28 10.07
N LEU A 91 5.53 8.17 10.82
CA LEU A 91 6.59 7.78 11.76
C LEU A 91 7.92 7.51 11.04
N PHE A 92 7.90 6.78 9.92
CA PHE A 92 9.09 6.53 9.11
C PHE A 92 9.59 7.80 8.41
N GLY A 93 8.71 8.70 7.97
CA GLY A 93 9.11 10.01 7.45
C GLY A 93 9.89 10.82 8.48
N PHE A 94 9.40 10.86 9.73
CA PHE A 94 10.11 11.51 10.83
C PHE A 94 11.46 10.83 11.16
N LEU A 95 11.47 9.50 11.34
CA LEU A 95 12.64 8.77 11.83
C LEU A 95 13.72 8.53 10.76
N VAL A 96 13.33 8.25 9.52
CA VAL A 96 14.23 7.82 8.44
C VAL A 96 14.59 8.97 7.51
N LEU A 97 13.62 9.79 7.14
CA LEU A 97 13.86 10.95 6.25
C LEU A 97 14.32 12.17 7.05
N GLY A 98 14.23 12.15 8.38
CA GLY A 98 14.63 13.25 9.25
C GLY A 98 13.75 14.49 9.07
N GLU A 99 12.50 14.31 8.63
CA GLU A 99 11.59 15.43 8.40
C GLU A 99 11.32 16.18 9.72
N THR A 100 11.70 17.46 9.77
CA THR A 100 11.39 18.32 10.93
C THR A 100 9.87 18.51 11.03
N LEU A 101 9.28 17.93 12.07
CA LEU A 101 7.85 18.08 12.35
C LEU A 101 7.57 19.52 12.81
N ALA A 102 7.20 20.39 11.88
CA ALA A 102 6.60 21.67 12.22
C ALA A 102 5.34 21.43 13.09
N GLY A 103 4.95 22.39 13.93
CA GLY A 103 3.81 22.21 14.84
C GLY A 103 2.50 21.78 14.14
N ARG A 104 2.30 22.23 12.90
CA ARG A 104 1.17 21.79 12.05
C ARG A 104 1.28 20.32 11.61
N THR A 105 2.49 19.83 11.35
CA THR A 105 2.76 18.42 11.00
C THR A 105 2.54 17.51 12.20
N VAL A 106 2.94 17.95 13.41
CA VAL A 106 2.61 17.23 14.66
C VAL A 106 1.10 17.12 14.84
N GLN A 107 0.36 18.20 14.55
CA GLN A 107 -1.10 18.21 14.64
C GLN A 107 -1.75 17.27 13.61
N GLY A 108 -1.20 17.23 12.38
CA GLY A 108 -1.59 16.26 11.36
C GLY A 108 -1.32 14.81 11.78
N PHE A 109 -0.14 14.55 12.34
CA PHE A 109 0.23 13.23 12.88
C PHE A 109 -0.70 12.79 14.01
N ALA A 110 -0.99 13.68 14.96
CA ALA A 110 -1.94 13.42 16.04
C ALA A 110 -3.34 13.14 15.50
N CYS A 111 -3.80 13.87 14.48
CA CYS A 111 -5.09 13.63 13.83
C CYS A 111 -5.15 12.23 13.19
N VAL A 112 -4.11 11.83 12.46
CA VAL A 112 -4.01 10.49 11.85
C VAL A 112 -3.98 9.39 12.92
N LEU A 113 -3.22 9.56 14.00
CA LEU A 113 -3.18 8.62 15.12
C LEU A 113 -4.55 8.48 15.79
N VAL A 114 -5.25 9.60 16.04
CA VAL A 114 -6.58 9.60 16.64
C VAL A 114 -7.58 8.88 15.73
N ALA A 115 -7.57 9.17 14.43
CA ALA A 115 -8.40 8.49 13.45
C ALA A 115 -8.12 6.97 13.44
N PHE A 116 -6.85 6.56 13.46
CA PHE A 116 -6.46 5.15 13.54
C PHE A 116 -7.03 4.46 14.79
N VAL A 117 -6.85 5.06 15.97
CA VAL A 117 -7.38 4.50 17.23
C VAL A 117 -8.92 4.41 17.22
N LEU A 118 -9.59 5.42 16.67
CA LEU A 118 -11.05 5.44 16.53
C LEU A 118 -11.59 4.34 15.61
N VAL A 119 -10.91 4.07 14.50
CA VAL A 119 -11.28 2.98 13.58
C VAL A 119 -10.99 1.62 14.21
N GLN A 120 -9.89 1.49 14.94
CA GLN A 120 -9.41 0.21 15.45
C GLN A 120 -9.96 -0.17 16.85
N ARG A 121 -10.77 0.68 17.48
CA ARG A 121 -11.32 0.47 18.85
C ARG A 121 -12.07 -0.85 19.06
N GLY A 122 -12.87 -1.29 18.09
CA GLY A 122 -13.59 -2.57 18.15
C GLY A 122 -12.64 -3.78 18.06
N PRO A 123 -11.81 -3.87 17.01
CA PRO A 123 -10.80 -4.92 16.86
C PRO A 123 -9.80 -5.01 18.01
N ILE A 124 -9.28 -3.88 18.50
CA ILE A 124 -8.32 -3.82 19.62
C ILE A 124 -8.96 -4.36 20.91
N ARG A 125 -10.20 -3.96 21.20
CA ARG A 125 -10.92 -4.43 22.38
C ARG A 125 -11.23 -5.94 22.32
N ALA A 126 -11.51 -6.46 21.13
CA ALA A 126 -11.69 -7.90 20.91
C ALA A 126 -10.38 -8.68 21.03
N ALA A 127 -9.25 -8.12 20.58
CA ALA A 127 -7.92 -8.74 20.69
C ALA A 127 -7.40 -8.77 22.13
N LEU A 128 -7.63 -7.70 22.90
CA LEU A 128 -7.26 -7.62 24.32
C LEU A 128 -8.04 -8.60 25.19
N ARG A 129 -9.34 -8.78 24.95
CA ARG A 129 -10.15 -9.78 25.69
C ARG A 129 -9.63 -11.21 25.51
N ARG A 130 -9.26 -11.61 24.30
CA ARG A 130 -8.70 -12.94 24.01
C ARG A 130 -7.34 -13.24 24.66
N ARG A 131 -6.65 -12.23 25.21
CA ARG A 131 -5.37 -12.42 25.92
C ARG A 131 -5.53 -12.51 27.44
N ILE A 132 -6.70 -12.13 27.96
CA ILE A 132 -7.00 -12.10 29.40
C ILE A 132 -7.84 -13.32 29.81
N ASP A 133 -8.58 -13.92 28.87
CA ASP A 133 -9.16 -15.27 28.96
C ASP A 133 -8.14 -16.34 28.54
#